data_AF-A0A7L3QMM9-F1
#
_entry.id   AF-A0A7L3QMM9-F1
#
_cell.length_a   1.000
_cell.length_b   1.000
_cell.length_c   1.000
_cell.angle_alpha   90.00
_cell.angle_beta   90.00
_cell.angle_gamma   90.00
#
_symmetry.space_group_name_H-M   'P 1'
#
loop_
_entity.id
_entity.type
_entity.pdbx_description
1 polymer ?
#
loop_
_entity_poly.entity_id
_entity_poly.type
_entity_poly.pdbx_seq_one_letter_code
_entity_poly.pdbx_strand_id
1 'polypeptide(L)' 'IMKDPFTPDKDKFLIAGSHCSLCTRAVCVGADCNLFYSKRFCLPCVKDNLKVFPLEIQEDMDERKPQQK' A
#
# COMPACT_ATOMS: atom_id res chain seq x y z
N ILE A 1 26.72 20.12 -3.70
CA ILE A 1 25.67 20.00 -4.75
C ILE A 1 24.79 18.81 -4.37
N MET A 2 23.51 19.04 -4.06
CA MET A 2 22.54 17.98 -3.79
C MET A 2 22.11 17.37 -5.14
N LYS A 3 22.33 16.07 -5.34
CA LYS A 3 21.83 15.37 -6.54
C LYS A 3 20.39 14.98 -6.28
N ASP A 4 19.50 15.31 -7.22
CA ASP A 4 18.09 14.95 -7.15
C ASP A 4 17.93 13.43 -7.34
N PRO A 5 17.45 12.68 -6.33
CA PRO A 5 17.24 11.23 -6.41
C PRO A 5 16.10 10.82 -7.36
N PHE A 6 15.32 11.77 -7.86
CA PHE A 6 14.24 11.56 -8.83
C PHE A 6 14.66 11.83 -10.28
N THR A 7 15.94 12.18 -10.53
CA THR A 7 16.45 12.34 -11.90
C THR A 7 16.34 11.00 -12.64
N PRO A 8 15.59 10.91 -13.75
CA PRO A 8 15.43 9.67 -14.48
C PRO A 8 16.75 9.27 -15.15
N ASP A 9 17.42 8.27 -14.60
CA ASP A 9 18.59 7.60 -15.17
C ASP A 9 18.11 6.26 -15.76
N LYS A 10 18.55 5.93 -16.98
CA LYS A 10 17.96 4.83 -17.76
C LYS A 10 18.05 3.46 -17.06
N ASP A 11 18.96 3.32 -16.10
CA ASP A 11 19.20 2.10 -15.34
C ASP A 11 18.85 2.20 -13.85
N LYS A 12 18.20 3.30 -13.41
CA LYS A 12 17.76 3.49 -12.02
C LYS A 12 16.30 3.91 -11.97
N PHE A 13 15.47 2.99 -11.47
CA PHE A 13 14.09 3.28 -11.13
C PHE A 13 13.95 3.41 -9.61
N LEU A 14 13.20 4.41 -9.17
CA LEU A 14 12.86 4.57 -7.76
C LEU A 14 11.69 3.64 -7.42
N ILE A 15 11.92 2.65 -6.55
CA ILE A 15 10.83 1.89 -5.94
C ILE A 15 10.40 2.63 -4.67
N ALA A 16 9.32 3.40 -4.77
CA ALA A 16 8.67 3.98 -3.60
C ALA A 16 7.68 2.94 -3.03
N GLY A 17 7.89 2.56 -1.76
CA GLY A 17 7.08 1.56 -1.07
C GLY A 17 7.19 1.69 0.45
N SER A 18 6.52 0.82 1.19
CA SER A 18 6.90 0.54 2.57
C SER A 18 6.65 -0.91 2.93
N HIS A 19 6.84 -1.26 4.19
CA HIS A 19 6.54 -2.58 4.71
C HIS A 19 5.15 -2.62 5.35
N CYS A 20 4.47 -3.76 5.22
CA CYS A 20 3.28 -4.07 6.00
C CYS A 20 3.65 -4.15 7.48
N SER A 21 2.87 -3.52 8.35
CA SER A 21 3.16 -3.47 9.78
C SER A 21 2.87 -4.77 10.53
N LEU A 22 2.20 -5.73 9.87
CA LEU A 22 1.88 -7.05 10.44
C LEU A 22 2.85 -8.14 9.96
N CYS A 23 3.07 -8.22 8.64
CA CYS A 23 3.84 -9.31 8.04
C CYS A 23 5.16 -8.88 7.41
N THR A 24 5.55 -7.60 7.57
CA THR A 24 6.79 -6.97 7.07
C THR A 24 7.04 -7.07 5.57
N ARG A 25 6.13 -7.64 4.78
CA ARG A 25 6.22 -7.68 3.31
C ARG A 25 6.27 -6.28 2.72
N ALA A 26 7.17 -6.06 1.76
CA ALA A 26 7.20 -4.83 0.97
C ALA A 26 5.90 -4.67 0.15
N VAL A 27 5.37 -3.45 0.13
CA VAL A 27 4.17 -3.06 -0.63
C VAL A 27 4.45 -1.82 -1.46
N CYS A 28 3.86 -1.74 -2.65
CA CYS A 28 3.97 -0.57 -3.52
C CYS A 28 3.22 0.63 -2.90
N VAL A 29 3.55 1.86 -3.32
CA VAL A 29 2.84 3.08 -2.85
C VAL A 29 1.39 3.17 -3.35
N GLY A 30 1.04 2.49 -4.45
CA GLY A 30 -0.31 2.49 -4.99
C GLY A 30 -1.37 1.98 -4.01
N ALA A 31 -2.56 2.59 -4.05
CA ALA A 31 -3.70 2.22 -3.20
C ALA A 31 -4.16 0.77 -3.42
N ASP A 32 -3.81 0.17 -4.56
CA ASP A 32 -4.14 -1.20 -4.92
C ASP A 32 -3.21 -2.24 -4.25
N CYS A 33 -2.14 -1.79 -3.59
CA CYS A 33 -1.17 -2.67 -2.92
C CYS A 33 -1.31 -2.67 -1.39
N ASN A 34 -1.85 -1.57 -0.82
CA ASN A 34 -1.82 -1.34 0.62
C ASN A 34 -2.97 -0.45 1.09
N LEU A 35 -3.26 -0.54 2.39
CA LEU A 35 -4.08 0.41 3.12
C LEU A 35 -3.21 1.15 4.13
N PHE A 36 -3.39 2.47 4.23
CA PHE A 36 -2.88 3.27 5.33
C PHE A 36 -4.03 3.73 6.23
N TYR A 37 -3.93 3.47 7.53
CA TYR A 37 -4.84 4.01 8.54
C TYR A 37 -4.02 4.69 9.64
N SER A 38 -3.57 3.94 10.65
CA SER A 38 -2.56 4.37 11.63
C SER A 38 -1.15 3.94 11.23
N LYS A 39 -1.05 2.86 10.46
CA LYS A 39 0.16 2.32 9.84
C LYS A 39 -0.18 1.74 8.47
N ARG A 40 0.83 1.32 7.70
CA ARG A 40 0.63 0.67 6.40
C ARG A 40 0.45 -0.85 6.55
N PHE A 41 -0.55 -1.40 5.88
CA PHE A 41 -0.87 -2.83 5.87
C PHE A 41 -1.05 -3.31 4.42
N CYS A 42 -0.57 -4.52 4.09
CA CYS A 42 -0.87 -5.12 2.80
C CYS A 42 -2.34 -5.56 2.74
N LEU A 43 -2.94 -5.56 1.55
CA LEU A 43 -4.35 -5.93 1.39
C LEU A 43 -4.71 -7.31 1.95
N PRO A 44 -3.87 -8.37 1.85
CA PRO A 44 -4.14 -9.64 2.52
C PRO A 44 -4.31 -9.48 4.03
N CYS A 45 -3.39 -8.79 4.70
CA CYS A 45 -3.49 -8.57 6.14
C CYS A 45 -4.70 -7.70 6.53
N VAL A 46 -5.11 -6.75 5.68
CA VAL A 46 -6.35 -5.99 5.89
C VAL A 46 -7.57 -6.93 5.86
N LYS A 47 -7.68 -7.79 4.84
CA LYS A 47 -8.80 -8.73 4.70
C LYS A 47 -8.88 -9.73 5.85
N ASP A 48 -7.75 -10.29 6.26
CA ASP A 48 -7.68 -11.27 7.36
C ASP A 48 -8.07 -10.64 8.72
N ASN A 49 -7.91 -9.33 8.85
CA ASN A 49 -8.15 -8.58 10.09
C ASN A 49 -9.28 -7.54 9.94
N LEU A 50 -10.13 -7.65 8.91
CA LEU A 50 -11.05 -6.57 8.52
C LEU A 50 -11.96 -6.12 9.67
N LYS A 51 -12.43 -7.08 10.47
CA LYS A 51 -13.37 -6.86 11.58
C LYS A 51 -12.82 -5.99 12.72
N VAL A 52 -11.51 -5.82 12.82
CA VAL A 52 -10.89 -4.96 13.85
C VAL A 52 -10.63 -3.53 13.37
N PHE A 53 -10.85 -3.25 12.09
CA PHE A 53 -10.78 -1.89 11.55
C PHE A 53 -12.08 -1.12 11.82
N PRO A 54 -12.06 0.23 11.81
CA PRO A 54 -13.27 1.06 11.86
C PRO A 54 -14.26 0.72 10.73
N LEU A 55 -15.55 0.96 10.95
CA LEU A 55 -16.61 0.62 10.00
C LEU A 55 -16.38 1.24 8.62
N GLU A 56 -15.86 2.47 8.57
CA GLU A 56 -15.57 3.19 7.33
C GLU A 56 -14.56 2.46 6.45
N ILE A 57 -13.58 1.79 7.08
CA ILE A 57 -12.59 0.97 6.37
C ILE A 57 -13.19 -0.36 5.93
N GLN A 58 -14.09 -0.92 6.73
CA GLN A 58 -14.79 -2.16 6.36
C GLN A 58 -15.63 -1.93 5.11
N GLU A 59 -16.40 -0.83 5.08
CA GLU A 59 -17.23 -0.42 3.94
C GLU A 59 -16.39 -0.13 2.70
N ASP A 60 -15.32 0.68 2.81
CA ASP A 60 -14.42 0.99 1.69
C ASP A 60 -13.79 -0.27 1.08
N MET A 61 -13.44 -1.26 1.92
CA MET A 61 -12.86 -2.52 1.43
C MET A 61 -13.86 -3.40 0.67
N ASP A 62 -15.15 -3.31 0.99
CA ASP A 62 -16.22 -4.02 0.27
C ASP A 62 -16.54 -3.37 -1.09
N GLU A 63 -16.39 -2.04 -1.18
CA GLU A 63 -16.56 -1.28 -2.44
C GLU A 63 -15.39 -1.46 -3.42
N ARG A 64 -14.19 -1.77 -2.91
CA ARG A 64 -12.99 -2.13 -3.69
C ARG A 64 -13.12 -3.52 -4.34
N LYS A 65 -14.12 -3.71 -5.19
CA LYS A 65 -14.12 -4.82 -6.15
C LYS A 65 -13.05 -4.55 -7.21
N PRO A 66 -12.28 -5.56 -7.64
CA PRO A 66 -11.23 -5.36 -8.64
C PRO A 66 -11.86 -4.77 -9.90
N GLN A 67 -11.50 -3.52 -10.22
CA GLN A 67 -11.74 -2.98 -11.55
C GLN A 67 -10.95 -3.87 -12.50
N GLN A 68 -11.66 -4.74 -13.22
CA GLN A 68 -11.10 -5.50 -14.32
C GLN A 68 -10.55 -4.49 -15.32
N LYS A 69 -9.22 -4.43 -15.41
CA LYS A 69 -8.51 -3.63 -16.39
C LYS A 69 -8.43 -4.38 -17.71
#